data_AF-A0A8X8XSW5-F1
#
_entry.id   AF-A0A8X8XSW5-F1
#
_cell.length_a   1.000
_cell.length_b   1.000
_cell.length_c   1.000
_cell.angle_alpha   90.00
_cell.angle_beta   90.00
_cell.angle_gamma   90.00
#
_symmetry.space_group_name_H-M   'P 1'
#
loop_
_entity.id
_entity.type
_entity.pdbx_description
1 polymer ?
#
loop_
_entity_poly.entity_id
_entity_poly.type
_entity_poly.pdbx_seq_one_letter_code
_entity_poly.pdbx_strand_id
1 'polypeptide(L)'
;MSSQATLFPGRGICIGLSNHHSLGFVKAWAMVNKSGDDEAFVSKSGESLPIFERSSVFGDSSRLDGIFWNVMKNIPLKTALSNPFPTNRVRASFILRQSDIEKLKNLILSARPNLVRVSTFVVAAAYVWTEDGFVVAAEAIGGEMRSKIYDGDEFLKSPENRLSEVPKLKGVRVLVASGSPKFDLTEADFRWGEARKVEVMSLDDTGKYSMSLCNSGGGGLVVGMSLPKEMMVAFASMFKDGLKL
;
A
#
# COMPACT_ATOMS: atom_id res chain seq x y z
N MET A 1 -1.76 -0.76 20.31
CA MET A 1 -0.67 -1.27 19.46
C MET A 1 0.04 -2.34 20.25
N SER A 2 0.36 -3.47 19.64
CA SER A 2 1.18 -4.53 20.22
C SER A 2 2.35 -4.83 19.29
N SER A 3 3.47 -5.22 19.88
CA SER A 3 4.68 -5.65 19.18
C SER A 3 5.14 -7.00 19.72
N GLN A 4 5.73 -7.81 18.85
CA GLN A 4 6.34 -9.08 19.21
C GLN A 4 7.70 -9.19 18.52
N ALA A 5 8.75 -9.39 19.30
CA ALA A 5 10.07 -9.75 18.78
C ALA A 5 10.27 -11.26 18.92
N THR A 6 10.66 -11.93 17.83
CA THR A 6 10.92 -13.38 17.81
C THR A 6 12.35 -13.63 17.32
N LEU A 7 13.17 -14.27 18.15
CA LEU A 7 14.52 -14.68 17.80
C LEU A 7 14.50 -16.04 17.09
N PHE A 8 15.23 -16.13 15.98
CA PHE A 8 15.55 -17.37 15.29
C PHE A 8 17.05 -17.63 15.44
N PRO A 9 17.45 -18.54 16.35
CA PRO A 9 18.87 -18.78 16.65
C PRO A 9 19.71 -19.06 15.40
N GLY A 10 20.81 -18.32 15.24
CA GLY A 10 21.69 -18.42 14.07
C GLY A 10 21.11 -17.93 12.74
N ARG A 11 19.91 -17.31 12.74
CA ARG A 11 19.21 -16.87 11.51
C ARG A 11 18.80 -15.40 11.52
N GLY A 12 18.37 -14.86 12.67
CA GLY A 12 18.00 -13.45 12.78
C GLY A 12 16.82 -13.20 13.72
N ILE A 13 16.22 -12.00 13.63
CA ILE A 13 15.10 -11.56 14.45
C ILE A 13 13.93 -11.17 13.53
N CYS A 14 12.71 -11.46 13.95
CA CYS A 14 11.49 -10.95 13.33
C CYS A 14 10.77 -10.01 14.31
N ILE A 15 10.32 -8.85 13.81
CA ILE A 15 9.49 -7.91 14.57
C ILE A 15 8.09 -7.91 13.97
N GLY A 16 7.13 -8.46 14.70
CA GLY A 16 5.70 -8.40 14.37
C GLY A 16 5.04 -7.19 15.01
N LEU A 17 4.15 -6.52 14.28
CA LEU A 17 3.40 -5.36 14.75
C LEU A 17 1.92 -5.55 14.47
N SER A 18 1.09 -5.17 15.44
CA SER A 18 -0.36 -5.10 15.29
C SER A 18 -0.87 -3.79 15.85
N ASN A 19 -1.56 -3.04 15.00
CA ASN A 19 -2.02 -1.70 15.30
C ASN A 19 -3.43 -1.49 14.74
N HIS A 20 -4.12 -0.53 15.34
CA HIS A 20 -5.24 0.10 14.66
C HIS A 20 -4.68 0.94 13.51
N HIS A 21 -5.35 0.97 12.35
CA HIS A 21 -4.86 1.57 11.09
C HIS A 21 -4.40 3.05 11.18
N SER A 22 -4.74 3.75 12.26
CA SER A 22 -4.46 5.17 12.49
C SER A 22 -3.04 5.49 12.98
N LEU A 23 -2.15 4.50 13.14
CA LEU A 23 -0.82 4.69 13.74
C LEU A 23 0.31 4.17 12.85
N GLY A 24 1.30 5.01 12.52
CA GLY A 24 2.56 4.60 11.87
C GLY A 24 3.76 5.17 12.62
N PHE A 25 4.73 4.33 13.01
CA PHE A 25 5.85 4.74 13.88
C PHE A 25 7.17 3.97 13.68
N VAL A 26 7.19 2.94 12.83
CA VAL A 26 8.30 1.96 12.78
C VAL A 26 9.64 2.60 12.42
N LYS A 27 9.65 3.51 11.44
CA LYS A 27 10.86 4.25 11.05
C LYS A 27 11.41 5.10 12.20
N ALA A 28 10.54 5.84 12.89
CA ALA A 28 10.93 6.63 14.06
C ALA A 28 11.49 5.74 15.18
N TRP A 29 10.88 4.57 15.43
CA TRP A 29 11.38 3.62 16.42
C TRP A 29 12.77 3.08 16.06
N ALA A 30 12.98 2.69 14.80
CA ALA A 30 14.28 2.25 14.31
C ALA A 30 15.33 3.34 14.46
N MET A 31 14.96 4.57 14.11
CA MET A 31 15.83 5.75 14.19
C MET A 31 16.29 6.08 15.61
N VAL A 32 15.38 6.02 16.60
CA VAL A 32 15.73 6.20 18.02
C VAL A 32 16.63 5.06 18.51
N ASN A 33 16.34 3.82 18.11
CA ASN A 33 17.21 2.69 18.45
C ASN A 33 18.61 2.86 17.85
N LYS A 34 18.68 3.35 16.61
CA LYS A 34 19.93 3.62 15.89
C LYS A 34 20.74 4.76 16.48
N SER A 35 20.11 5.79 17.03
CA SER A 35 20.82 6.89 17.71
C SER A 35 21.40 6.48 19.06
N GLY A 36 20.80 5.52 19.76
CA GLY A 36 21.25 5.10 21.10
C GLY A 36 21.17 6.26 22.09
N ASP A 37 20.01 6.93 22.10
CA ASP A 37 19.65 8.08 22.95
C ASP A 37 20.31 9.42 22.58
N ASP A 38 20.98 9.52 21.43
CA ASP A 38 21.41 10.81 20.88
C ASP A 38 20.24 11.56 20.22
N GLU A 39 19.59 12.46 20.96
CA GLU A 39 18.51 13.33 20.47
C GLU A 39 18.96 14.26 19.32
N ALA A 40 20.26 14.58 19.23
CA ALA A 40 20.79 15.41 18.15
C ALA A 40 20.87 14.64 16.82
N PHE A 41 20.97 13.31 16.85
CA PHE A 41 20.85 12.48 15.66
C PHE A 41 19.43 12.55 15.07
N VAL A 42 18.42 12.62 15.95
CA VAL A 42 17.01 12.64 15.53
C VAL A 42 16.69 13.90 14.74
N SER A 43 17.11 15.06 15.24
CA SER A 43 16.91 16.37 14.61
C SER A 43 17.73 16.57 13.32
N LYS A 44 18.88 15.91 13.17
CA LYS A 44 19.75 16.03 11.98
C LYS A 44 19.31 15.18 10.78
N SER A 45 18.50 14.15 11.00
CA SER A 45 18.06 13.22 9.95
C SER A 45 17.16 13.83 8.88
N GLY A 46 16.59 15.02 9.14
CA GLY A 46 15.63 15.67 8.25
C GLY A 46 14.23 15.03 8.25
N GLU A 47 13.99 13.98 9.05
CA GLU A 47 12.64 13.45 9.25
C GLU A 47 11.83 14.37 10.19
N SER A 48 10.63 14.75 9.75
CA SER A 48 9.74 15.60 10.55
C SER A 48 9.18 14.84 11.75
N LEU A 49 9.29 15.42 12.94
CA LEU A 49 8.60 14.95 14.14
C LEU A 49 7.07 14.89 13.91
N PRO A 50 6.35 14.00 14.61
CA PRO A 50 4.90 13.92 14.50
C PRO A 50 4.27 15.27 14.84
N ILE A 51 3.46 15.79 13.92
CA ILE A 51 2.67 17.01 14.14
C ILE A 51 1.38 16.57 14.84
N PHE A 52 1.25 16.93 16.12
CA PHE A 52 0.05 16.63 16.91
C PHE A 52 -1.06 17.68 16.72
N GLU A 53 -0.70 18.89 16.31
CA GLU A 53 -1.67 19.95 16.03
C GLU A 53 -2.44 19.64 14.74
N ARG A 54 -3.76 19.44 14.86
CA ARG A 54 -4.63 19.06 13.73
C ARG A 54 -5.33 20.25 13.07
N SER A 55 -5.52 21.34 13.82
CA SER A 55 -6.21 22.56 13.39
C SER A 55 -5.53 23.30 12.24
N SER A 56 -4.21 23.13 12.09
CA SER A 56 -3.42 23.76 11.03
C SER A 56 -3.36 22.94 9.73
N VAL A 57 -3.66 21.64 9.80
CA VAL A 57 -3.61 20.71 8.66
C VAL A 57 -4.97 20.59 7.96
N PHE A 58 -6.05 20.62 8.74
CA PHE A 58 -7.42 20.62 8.27
C PHE A 58 -8.02 21.94 8.73
N GLY A 59 -8.43 22.83 7.83
CA GLY A 59 -9.02 24.13 8.17
C GLY A 59 -10.32 24.03 8.99
N ASP A 60 -11.45 24.56 8.52
CA ASP A 60 -12.73 24.30 9.20
C ASP A 60 -13.17 22.83 8.98
N SER A 61 -12.58 21.95 9.79
CA SER A 61 -12.81 20.50 9.81
C SER A 61 -14.16 20.12 10.41
N SER A 62 -14.84 21.06 11.09
CA SER A 62 -16.10 20.80 11.78
C SER A 62 -17.20 20.29 10.83
N ARG A 63 -17.22 20.82 9.59
CA ARG A 63 -18.14 20.38 8.54
C ARG A 63 -17.83 18.95 8.08
N LEU A 64 -16.56 18.60 7.94
CA LEU A 64 -16.14 17.26 7.50
C LEU A 64 -16.40 16.22 8.59
N ASP A 65 -16.07 16.53 9.84
CA ASP A 65 -16.30 15.65 10.98
C ASP A 65 -17.78 15.29 11.12
N GLY A 66 -18.68 16.27 10.97
CA GLY A 66 -20.13 16.04 10.97
C GLY A 66 -20.59 15.09 9.85
N ILE A 67 -20.04 15.26 8.64
CA ILE A 67 -20.35 14.40 7.48
C ILE A 67 -19.84 12.98 7.71
N PHE A 68 -18.55 12.82 8.05
CA PHE A 68 -17.95 11.51 8.34
C PHE A 68 -18.69 10.80 9.45
N TRP A 69 -19.01 11.51 10.54
CA TRP A 69 -19.75 10.97 11.66
C TRP A 69 -21.15 10.49 11.27
N ASN A 70 -21.87 11.26 10.46
CA ASN A 70 -23.20 10.87 9.98
C ASN A 70 -23.17 9.64 9.06
N VAL A 71 -22.13 9.48 8.24
CA VAL A 71 -21.95 8.25 7.46
C VAL A 71 -21.57 7.08 8.37
N MET A 72 -20.57 7.27 9.25
CA MET A 72 -20.03 6.22 10.12
C MET A 72 -21.10 5.64 11.05
N LYS A 73 -22.04 6.46 11.56
CA LYS A 73 -23.20 5.99 12.34
C LYS A 73 -24.06 4.96 11.61
N ASN A 74 -24.13 5.06 10.29
CA ASN A 74 -24.95 4.18 9.45
C ASN A 74 -24.18 2.92 9.00
N ILE A 75 -22.87 2.86 9.24
CA ILE A 75 -22.07 1.65 8.98
C ILE A 75 -22.16 0.77 10.23
N PRO A 76 -22.75 -0.43 10.15
CA PRO A 76 -22.83 -1.31 11.30
C PRO A 76 -21.42 -1.61 11.81
N LEU A 77 -21.20 -1.39 13.12
CA LEU A 77 -20.01 -1.90 13.79
C LEU A 77 -20.10 -3.42 13.76
N LYS A 78 -19.49 -4.02 12.73
CA LYS A 78 -19.23 -5.44 12.75
C LYS A 78 -18.16 -5.65 13.81
N THR A 79 -18.44 -6.54 14.76
CA THR A 79 -17.39 -7.13 15.60
C THR A 79 -16.28 -7.56 14.67
N ALA A 80 -15.04 -7.10 14.93
CA ALA A 80 -13.89 -7.53 14.15
C ALA A 80 -13.97 -9.05 14.05
N LEU A 81 -14.16 -9.57 12.83
CA LEU A 81 -14.11 -10.99 12.60
C LEU A 81 -12.72 -11.39 13.08
N SER A 82 -12.65 -12.13 14.19
CA SER A 82 -11.48 -12.89 14.51
C SER A 82 -11.39 -13.92 13.40
N ASN A 83 -10.80 -13.56 12.26
CA ASN A 83 -10.50 -14.54 11.23
C ASN A 83 -9.53 -15.51 11.89
N PRO A 84 -9.97 -16.76 12.18
CA PRO A 84 -9.11 -17.67 12.91
C PRO A 84 -7.94 -17.99 11.98
N PHE A 85 -6.74 -17.63 12.40
CA PHE A 85 -5.56 -18.20 11.79
C PHE A 85 -5.60 -19.71 12.03
N PRO A 86 -5.30 -20.54 11.01
CA PRO A 86 -4.78 -20.19 9.69
C PRO A 86 -5.85 -19.90 8.62
N THR A 87 -5.58 -18.92 7.74
CA THR A 87 -6.50 -18.43 6.70
C THR A 87 -6.59 -19.31 5.44
N ASN A 88 -5.90 -20.46 5.40
CA ASN A 88 -5.75 -21.33 4.22
C ASN A 88 -5.32 -20.60 2.93
N ARG A 89 -4.52 -19.54 3.09
CA ARG A 89 -3.93 -18.76 1.99
C ARG A 89 -2.42 -18.93 1.96
N VAL A 90 -1.83 -18.71 0.80
CA VAL A 90 -0.37 -18.62 0.62
C VAL A 90 0.01 -17.19 0.28
N ARG A 91 1.19 -16.77 0.76
CA ARG A 91 1.77 -15.47 0.46
C ARG A 91 2.96 -15.61 -0.47
N ALA A 92 3.06 -14.69 -1.42
CA ALA A 92 4.20 -14.59 -2.32
C ALA A 92 4.51 -13.13 -2.65
N SER A 93 5.79 -12.89 -2.97
CA SER A 93 6.29 -11.59 -3.39
C SER A 93 6.80 -11.72 -4.83
N PHE A 94 6.35 -10.83 -5.70
CA PHE A 94 6.72 -10.77 -7.10
C PHE A 94 7.49 -9.49 -7.37
N ILE A 95 8.58 -9.58 -8.12
CA ILE A 95 9.45 -8.42 -8.39
C ILE A 95 9.15 -7.89 -9.78
N LEU A 96 8.76 -6.62 -9.86
CA LEU A 96 8.77 -5.84 -11.10
C LEU A 96 10.08 -5.07 -11.14
N ARG A 97 11.01 -5.48 -12.00
CA ARG A 97 12.30 -4.78 -12.12
C ARG A 97 12.09 -3.43 -12.79
N GLN A 98 13.03 -2.52 -12.58
CA GLN A 98 13.02 -1.22 -13.25
C GLN A 98 12.92 -1.38 -14.78
N SER A 99 13.66 -2.33 -15.36
CA SER A 99 13.59 -2.64 -16.80
C SER A 99 12.19 -3.05 -17.26
N ASP A 100 11.49 -3.84 -16.44
CA ASP A 100 10.15 -4.34 -16.76
C ASP A 100 9.14 -3.19 -16.70
N ILE A 101 9.25 -2.36 -15.67
CA ILE A 101 8.42 -1.16 -15.51
C ILE A 101 8.60 -0.21 -16.68
N GLU A 102 9.84 0.08 -17.11
CA GLU A 102 10.08 0.99 -18.22
C GLU A 102 9.56 0.43 -19.55
N LYS A 103 9.71 -0.88 -19.80
CA LYS A 103 9.07 -1.54 -20.96
C LYS A 103 7.55 -1.37 -20.94
N LEU A 104 6.92 -1.65 -19.81
CA LEU A 104 5.46 -1.55 -19.66
C LEU A 104 4.97 -0.09 -19.80
N LYS A 105 5.72 0.90 -19.29
CA LYS A 105 5.42 2.32 -19.52
C LYS A 105 5.47 2.67 -21.00
N ASN A 106 6.51 2.24 -21.70
CA ASN A 106 6.66 2.50 -23.13
C ASN A 106 5.53 1.86 -23.95
N LEU A 107 5.08 0.66 -23.56
CA LEU A 107 3.94 0.00 -24.18
C LEU A 107 2.64 0.81 -24.02
N ILE A 108 2.37 1.35 -22.83
CA ILE A 108 1.23 2.23 -22.58
C ILE A 108 1.33 3.50 -23.44
N LEU A 109 2.48 4.17 -23.40
CA LEU A 109 2.68 5.44 -24.11
C LEU A 109 2.63 5.28 -25.62
N SER A 110 3.06 4.13 -26.16
CA SER A 110 2.95 3.82 -27.58
C SER A 110 1.49 3.66 -28.02
N ALA A 111 0.66 3.02 -27.19
CA ALA A 111 -0.75 2.80 -27.48
C ALA A 111 -1.64 4.02 -27.13
N ARG A 112 -1.21 4.87 -26.20
CA ARG A 112 -1.91 6.06 -25.71
C ARG A 112 -0.94 7.24 -25.51
N PRO A 113 -0.47 7.89 -26.58
CA PRO A 113 0.54 8.95 -26.51
C PRO A 113 0.11 10.17 -25.68
N ASN A 114 -1.20 10.39 -25.55
CA ASN A 114 -1.76 11.54 -24.83
C ASN A 114 -1.86 11.34 -23.32
N LEU A 115 -1.51 10.15 -22.79
CA LEU A 115 -1.48 9.91 -21.35
C LEU A 115 -0.32 10.68 -20.71
N VAL A 116 -0.65 11.81 -20.07
CA VAL A 116 0.31 12.75 -19.48
C VAL A 116 1.15 12.11 -18.35
N ARG A 117 0.58 11.13 -17.61
CA ARG A 117 1.26 10.55 -16.44
C ARG A 117 1.02 9.05 -16.29
N VAL A 118 2.05 8.28 -16.59
CA VAL A 118 2.10 6.83 -16.36
C VAL A 118 3.03 6.54 -15.19
N SER A 119 2.50 6.58 -13.97
CA SER A 119 3.30 6.32 -12.76
C SER A 119 3.62 4.82 -12.61
N THR A 120 4.71 4.50 -11.92
CA THR A 120 5.08 3.12 -11.55
C THR A 120 3.94 2.41 -10.80
N PHE A 121 3.19 3.13 -9.97
CA PHE A 121 2.00 2.60 -9.31
C PHE A 121 0.91 2.18 -10.31
N VAL A 122 0.60 3.04 -11.29
CA VAL A 122 -0.41 2.76 -12.33
C VAL A 122 -0.02 1.50 -13.12
N VAL A 123 1.26 1.41 -13.51
CA VAL A 123 1.81 0.24 -14.22
C VAL A 123 1.64 -1.03 -13.38
N ALA A 124 2.09 -1.02 -12.13
CA ALA A 124 2.02 -2.21 -11.28
C ALA A 124 0.57 -2.62 -10.98
N ALA A 125 -0.31 -1.65 -10.67
CA ALA A 125 -1.71 -1.92 -10.39
C ALA A 125 -2.44 -2.47 -11.62
N ALA A 126 -2.25 -1.86 -12.80
CA ALA A 126 -2.84 -2.35 -14.04
C ALA A 126 -2.33 -3.74 -14.41
N TYR A 127 -1.01 -3.97 -14.32
CA TYR A 127 -0.38 -5.25 -14.64
C TYR A 127 -0.86 -6.39 -13.74
N VAL A 128 -1.06 -6.13 -12.45
CA VAL A 128 -1.59 -7.13 -11.50
C VAL A 128 -3.09 -7.35 -11.70
N TRP A 129 -3.84 -6.32 -12.10
CA TRP A 129 -5.30 -6.40 -12.24
C TRP A 129 -5.71 -7.22 -13.46
N THR A 130 -4.96 -7.15 -14.55
CA THR A 130 -5.39 -7.70 -15.85
C THR A 130 -4.40 -8.71 -16.42
N GLU A 131 -4.94 -9.78 -16.98
CA GLU A 131 -4.24 -10.61 -17.96
C GLU A 131 -4.21 -9.91 -19.31
N ASP A 132 -5.38 -9.55 -19.83
CA ASP A 132 -5.59 -8.80 -21.07
C ASP A 132 -6.16 -7.40 -20.79
N GLY A 133 -5.83 -6.44 -21.65
CA GLY A 133 -6.34 -5.07 -21.53
C GLY A 133 -5.53 -4.18 -20.59
N PHE A 134 -4.26 -4.52 -20.35
CA PHE A 134 -3.32 -3.75 -19.54
C PHE A 134 -3.30 -2.24 -19.84
N VAL A 135 -3.27 -1.86 -21.13
CA VAL A 135 -3.29 -0.44 -21.55
C VAL A 135 -4.58 0.25 -21.13
N VAL A 136 -5.72 -0.41 -21.29
CA VAL A 136 -7.04 0.13 -20.91
C VAL A 136 -7.15 0.27 -19.40
N ALA A 137 -6.66 -0.72 -18.64
CA ALA A 137 -6.61 -0.65 -17.18
C ALA A 137 -5.69 0.50 -16.70
N ALA A 138 -4.51 0.66 -17.31
CA ALA A 138 -3.60 1.75 -16.98
C ALA A 138 -4.20 3.13 -17.28
N GLU A 139 -4.88 3.27 -18.43
CA GLU A 139 -5.61 4.47 -18.80
C GLU A 139 -6.72 4.80 -17.79
N ALA A 140 -7.54 3.82 -17.41
CA ALA A 140 -8.62 4.01 -16.44
C ALA A 140 -8.10 4.40 -15.05
N ILE A 141 -7.10 3.68 -14.52
CA ILE A 141 -6.51 3.97 -13.20
C ILE A 141 -5.82 5.34 -13.21
N GLY A 142 -5.02 5.62 -14.25
CA GLY A 142 -4.30 6.89 -14.38
C GLY A 142 -5.25 8.08 -14.55
N GLY A 143 -6.31 7.92 -15.33
CA GLY A 143 -7.35 8.93 -15.53
C GLY A 143 -8.09 9.28 -14.25
N GLU A 144 -8.48 8.26 -13.47
CA GLU A 144 -9.14 8.46 -12.18
C GLU A 144 -8.22 9.18 -11.17
N MET A 145 -6.96 8.76 -11.07
CA MET A 145 -5.98 9.44 -10.22
C MET A 145 -5.78 10.89 -10.64
N ARG A 146 -5.69 11.16 -11.94
CA ARG A 146 -5.56 12.52 -12.45
C ARG A 146 -6.77 13.37 -12.10
N SER A 147 -7.97 12.89 -12.39
CA SER A 147 -9.21 13.61 -12.11
C SER A 147 -9.39 13.91 -10.63
N LYS A 148 -9.07 12.96 -9.74
CA LYS A 148 -9.39 13.08 -8.31
C LYS A 148 -8.27 13.60 -7.42
N ILE A 149 -7.01 13.50 -7.87
CA ILE A 149 -5.83 13.81 -7.04
C ILE A 149 -5.00 14.95 -7.62
N TYR A 150 -4.82 15.01 -8.94
CA TYR A 150 -3.90 15.98 -9.56
C TYR A 150 -4.61 17.23 -10.08
N ASP A 151 -5.69 17.05 -10.83
CA ASP A 151 -6.44 18.14 -11.45
C ASP A 151 -7.62 18.58 -10.56
N GLY A 152 -8.18 17.63 -9.82
CA GLY A 152 -9.21 17.88 -8.82
C GLY A 152 -8.63 18.09 -7.44
N ASP A 153 -9.32 18.89 -6.63
CA ASP A 153 -9.06 19.03 -5.19
C ASP A 153 -10.11 18.26 -4.38
N GLU A 154 -10.74 17.25 -4.99
CA GLU A 154 -11.89 16.51 -4.45
C GLU A 154 -11.56 15.84 -3.11
N PHE A 155 -10.30 15.40 -2.94
CA PHE A 155 -9.81 14.83 -1.69
C PHE A 155 -9.88 15.81 -0.50
N LEU A 156 -9.62 17.10 -0.75
CA LEU A 156 -9.62 18.15 0.28
C LEU A 156 -10.94 18.94 0.33
N LYS A 157 -11.64 19.07 -0.81
CA LYS A 157 -12.82 19.92 -0.97
C LYS A 157 -14.17 19.20 -0.85
N SER A 158 -14.24 17.88 -1.09
CA SER A 158 -15.52 17.15 -1.05
C SER A 158 -15.42 15.69 -0.53
N PRO A 159 -14.98 15.47 0.72
CA PRO A 159 -14.87 14.13 1.32
C PRO A 159 -16.20 13.36 1.40
N GLU A 160 -17.34 14.08 1.46
CA GLU A 160 -18.70 13.54 1.39
C GLU A 160 -18.91 12.59 0.20
N ASN A 161 -18.36 12.95 -0.96
CA ASN A 161 -18.54 12.18 -2.19
C ASN A 161 -17.80 10.83 -2.11
N ARG A 162 -16.67 10.74 -1.40
CA ARG A 162 -15.92 9.48 -1.30
C ARG A 162 -16.65 8.44 -0.47
N LEU A 163 -17.30 8.89 0.59
CA LEU A 163 -18.04 8.03 1.51
C LEU A 163 -19.29 7.44 0.85
N SER A 164 -19.92 8.16 -0.08
CA SER A 164 -21.08 7.68 -0.84
C SER A 164 -20.71 6.68 -1.95
N GLU A 165 -19.44 6.61 -2.36
CA GLU A 165 -18.94 5.57 -3.29
C GLU A 165 -18.72 4.21 -2.62
N VAL A 166 -18.42 4.18 -1.31
CA VAL A 166 -18.11 2.92 -0.59
C VAL A 166 -19.27 1.90 -0.66
N PRO A 167 -20.55 2.28 -0.47
CA PRO A 167 -21.67 1.37 -0.68
C PRO A 167 -21.78 0.83 -2.10
N LYS A 168 -21.37 1.59 -3.13
CA LYS A 168 -21.46 1.18 -4.54
C LYS A 168 -20.49 0.05 -4.89
N LEU A 169 -19.46 -0.15 -4.08
CA LEU A 169 -18.51 -1.26 -4.22
C LEU A 169 -19.07 -2.60 -3.70
N LYS A 170 -20.28 -2.62 -3.11
CA LYS A 170 -20.92 -3.85 -2.62
C LYS A 170 -21.31 -4.74 -3.81
N GLY A 171 -20.83 -5.98 -3.79
CA GLY A 171 -21.11 -6.96 -4.85
C GLY A 171 -20.21 -6.83 -6.09
N VAL A 172 -19.33 -5.82 -6.14
CA VAL A 172 -18.33 -5.65 -7.20
C VAL A 172 -17.05 -6.39 -6.80
N ARG A 173 -16.39 -7.05 -7.76
CA ARG A 173 -15.05 -7.62 -7.54
C ARG A 173 -14.03 -6.49 -7.51
N VAL A 174 -13.29 -6.38 -6.41
CA VAL A 174 -12.31 -5.31 -6.18
C VAL A 174 -10.96 -5.92 -5.83
N LEU A 175 -9.91 -5.41 -6.46
CA LEU A 175 -8.53 -5.56 -6.00
C LEU A 175 -8.13 -4.28 -5.24
N VAL A 176 -7.62 -4.45 -4.02
CA VAL A 176 -7.21 -3.36 -3.15
C VAL A 176 -5.68 -3.30 -3.12
N ALA A 177 -5.10 -2.17 -3.51
CA ALA A 177 -3.67 -1.93 -3.36
C ALA A 177 -3.38 -1.26 -2.01
N SER A 178 -2.47 -1.85 -1.24
CA SER A 178 -1.94 -1.34 0.02
C SER A 178 -0.46 -1.01 -0.12
N GLY A 179 0.07 -0.15 0.74
CA GLY A 179 1.47 0.26 0.69
C GLY A 179 1.76 1.32 -0.38
N SER A 180 3.02 1.72 -0.47
CA SER A 180 3.48 2.73 -1.42
C SER A 180 4.97 2.51 -1.74
N PRO A 181 5.40 2.71 -2.99
CA PRO A 181 6.82 2.76 -3.34
C PRO A 181 7.60 3.82 -2.56
N LYS A 182 6.92 4.85 -2.04
CA LYS A 182 7.52 5.90 -1.21
C LYS A 182 7.63 5.52 0.26
N PHE A 183 7.03 4.41 0.67
CA PHE A 183 7.01 3.96 2.04
C PHE A 183 7.70 2.60 2.13
N ASP A 184 9.02 2.63 2.22
CA ASP A 184 9.82 1.43 2.38
C ASP A 184 10.13 1.18 3.86
N LEU A 185 9.61 0.07 4.39
CA LEU A 185 9.86 -0.37 5.76
C LEU A 185 11.16 -1.16 5.89
N THR A 186 11.81 -1.54 4.78
CA THR A 186 13.11 -2.22 4.82
C THR A 186 14.22 -1.30 5.33
N GLU A 187 14.09 0.00 5.07
CA GLU A 187 14.98 1.08 5.56
C GLU A 187 14.96 1.27 7.09
N ALA A 188 14.01 0.65 7.80
CA ALA A 188 13.93 0.72 9.26
C ALA A 188 15.07 -0.08 9.90
N ASP A 189 16.24 0.55 10.01
CA ASP A 189 17.47 -0.05 10.55
C ASP A 189 17.57 0.14 12.08
N PHE A 190 17.39 -0.97 12.80
CA PHE A 190 17.53 -1.08 14.27
C PHE A 190 18.97 -1.41 14.71
N ARG A 191 19.99 -0.96 13.95
CA ARG A 191 21.42 -1.31 14.11
C ARG A 191 21.77 -2.75 13.70
N TRP A 192 20.83 -3.47 13.10
CA TRP A 192 21.05 -4.79 12.53
C TRP A 192 21.14 -4.76 11.00
N GLY A 193 21.07 -3.57 10.39
CA GLY A 193 20.94 -3.38 8.96
C GLY A 193 19.48 -3.38 8.50
N GLU A 194 19.30 -3.25 7.19
CA GLU A 194 17.98 -3.24 6.55
C GLU A 194 17.25 -4.58 6.73
N ALA A 195 15.92 -4.51 6.83
CA ALA A 195 15.11 -5.72 6.94
C ALA A 195 15.19 -6.54 5.65
N ARG A 196 15.58 -7.81 5.78
CA ARG A 196 15.65 -8.73 4.64
C ARG A 196 14.29 -8.97 3.96
N LYS A 197 13.19 -8.85 4.72
CA LYS A 197 11.83 -9.05 4.20
C LYS A 197 10.81 -8.30 5.05
N VAL A 198 9.83 -7.70 4.38
CA VAL A 198 8.64 -7.10 4.98
C VAL A 198 7.42 -7.83 4.47
N GLU A 199 6.50 -8.17 5.38
CA GLU A 199 5.30 -8.97 5.09
C GLU A 199 4.06 -8.27 5.65
N VAL A 200 3.05 -8.07 4.80
CA VAL A 200 1.80 -7.39 5.18
C VAL A 200 0.74 -8.42 5.54
N MET A 201 0.56 -8.67 6.84
CA MET A 201 -0.33 -9.72 7.32
C MET A 201 -1.81 -9.45 7.07
N SER A 202 -2.21 -8.18 7.04
CA SER A 202 -3.60 -7.77 6.82
C SER A 202 -4.12 -8.06 5.41
N LEU A 203 -3.25 -8.46 4.46
CA LEU A 203 -3.70 -8.91 3.13
C LEU A 203 -4.61 -10.13 3.18
N ASP A 204 -4.56 -10.92 4.26
CA ASP A 204 -5.41 -12.11 4.41
C ASP A 204 -6.84 -11.77 4.86
N ASP A 205 -7.04 -10.59 5.46
CA ASP A 205 -8.22 -10.23 6.25
C ASP A 205 -9.26 -9.41 5.46
N THR A 206 -8.96 -9.03 4.22
CA THR A 206 -9.75 -8.00 3.51
C THR A 206 -11.07 -8.52 2.92
N GLY A 207 -11.33 -9.83 2.95
CA GLY A 207 -12.46 -10.46 2.26
C GLY A 207 -12.52 -10.18 0.75
N LYS A 208 -11.47 -9.56 0.21
CA LYS A 208 -11.30 -9.07 -1.16
C LYS A 208 -9.94 -9.52 -1.68
N TYR A 209 -9.69 -9.36 -2.97
CA TYR A 209 -8.33 -9.50 -3.48
C TYR A 209 -7.52 -8.28 -3.03
N SER A 210 -6.30 -8.49 -2.54
CA SER A 210 -5.45 -7.40 -2.07
C SER A 210 -4.01 -7.64 -2.46
N MET A 211 -3.32 -6.56 -2.77
CA MET A 211 -1.90 -6.52 -3.08
C MET A 211 -1.20 -5.50 -2.19
N SER A 212 0.06 -5.75 -1.85
CA SER A 212 0.94 -4.72 -1.30
C SER A 212 1.93 -4.26 -2.35
N LEU A 213 2.20 -2.97 -2.42
CA LEU A 213 3.28 -2.39 -3.22
C LEU A 213 4.32 -1.79 -2.28
N CYS A 214 5.56 -2.23 -2.42
CA CYS A 214 6.71 -1.59 -1.80
C CYS A 214 7.85 -1.41 -2.79
N ASN A 215 8.79 -0.57 -2.42
CA ASN A 215 10.01 -0.37 -3.20
C ASN A 215 10.82 -1.68 -3.18
N SER A 216 11.49 -2.01 -4.29
CA SER A 216 12.47 -3.10 -4.33
C SER A 216 13.91 -2.63 -4.22
N GLY A 217 14.14 -1.31 -4.14
CA GLY A 217 15.42 -0.69 -4.45
C GLY A 217 15.66 -0.60 -5.96
N GLY A 218 16.51 0.36 -6.37
CA GLY A 218 16.94 0.49 -7.77
C GLY A 218 15.83 0.82 -8.77
N GLY A 219 14.74 1.46 -8.33
CA GLY A 219 13.64 1.87 -9.22
C GLY A 219 12.63 0.78 -9.57
N GLY A 220 12.76 -0.43 -9.00
CA GLY A 220 11.77 -1.50 -9.12
C GLY A 220 10.70 -1.50 -8.02
N LEU A 221 9.78 -2.46 -8.10
CA LEU A 221 8.74 -2.70 -7.09
C LEU A 221 8.66 -4.16 -6.68
N VAL A 222 8.23 -4.38 -5.44
CA VAL A 222 7.76 -5.68 -4.97
C VAL A 222 6.24 -5.64 -4.82
N VAL A 223 5.58 -6.59 -5.47
CA VAL A 223 4.15 -6.86 -5.37
C VAL A 223 3.95 -8.03 -4.41
N GLY A 224 3.36 -7.78 -3.24
CA GLY A 224 2.98 -8.82 -2.29
C GLY A 224 1.54 -9.26 -2.52
N MET A 225 1.30 -10.57 -2.58
CA MET A 225 -0.01 -11.16 -2.78
C MET A 225 -0.31 -12.20 -1.70
N SER A 226 -1.57 -12.28 -1.30
CA SER A 226 -2.12 -13.39 -0.50
C SER A 226 -3.29 -13.98 -1.24
N LEU A 227 -3.21 -15.24 -1.65
CA LEU A 227 -4.23 -15.94 -2.45
C LEU A 227 -4.36 -17.40 -1.99
N PRO A 228 -5.49 -18.09 -2.25
CA PRO A 228 -5.54 -19.54 -2.14
C PRO A 228 -4.51 -20.20 -3.05
N LYS A 229 -4.00 -21.38 -2.64
CA LYS A 229 -2.84 -22.01 -3.27
C LYS A 229 -2.95 -22.16 -4.78
N GLU A 230 -4.07 -22.67 -5.28
CA GLU A 230 -4.31 -22.90 -6.71
C GLU A 230 -4.32 -21.59 -7.51
N MET A 231 -4.97 -20.54 -6.97
CA MET A 231 -4.95 -19.21 -7.57
C MET A 231 -3.56 -18.60 -7.59
N MET A 232 -2.76 -18.80 -6.53
CA MET A 232 -1.38 -18.29 -6.50
C MET A 232 -0.52 -18.95 -7.58
N VAL A 233 -0.70 -20.25 -7.85
CA VAL A 233 0.04 -20.95 -8.92
C VAL A 233 -0.33 -20.37 -10.28
N ALA A 234 -1.62 -20.19 -10.57
CA ALA A 234 -2.07 -19.57 -11.81
C ALA A 234 -1.53 -18.14 -11.95
N PHE A 235 -1.70 -17.31 -10.92
CA PHE A 235 -1.22 -15.93 -10.89
C PHE A 235 0.29 -15.85 -11.12
N ALA A 236 1.08 -16.70 -10.47
CA ALA A 236 2.53 -16.71 -10.64
C ALA A 236 2.97 -17.05 -12.08
N SER A 237 2.24 -17.95 -12.75
CA SER A 237 2.48 -18.25 -14.17
C SER A 237 2.16 -17.03 -15.03
N MET A 238 0.96 -16.48 -14.89
CA MET A 238 0.49 -15.33 -15.67
C MET A 238 1.40 -14.11 -15.50
N PHE A 239 1.76 -13.81 -14.25
CA PHE A 239 2.67 -12.71 -13.92
C PHE A 239 4.03 -12.88 -14.60
N LYS A 240 4.57 -14.10 -14.66
CA LYS A 240 5.85 -14.37 -15.31
C LYS A 240 5.75 -14.30 -16.83
N ASP A 241 4.67 -14.83 -17.40
CA ASP A 241 4.48 -14.90 -18.85
C ASP A 241 4.19 -13.52 -19.46
N GLY A 242 3.42 -12.67 -18.77
CA GLY A 242 3.17 -11.30 -19.21
C GLY A 242 4.41 -10.39 -19.26
N LEU A 243 5.48 -10.69 -18.50
CA LEU A 243 6.73 -9.93 -18.55
C LEU A 243 7.65 -10.30 -19.72
N LYS A 244 7.28 -11.33 -20.50
CA LYS A 244 8.00 -11.72 -21.71
C LYS A 244 7.59 -10.92 -22.96
N LEU A 245 6.60 -10.03 -22.82
CA LEU A 245 6.16 -9.10 -23.85
C LEU A 245 7.27 -8.13 -24.30
#